data_AF-A0A2C9LTB6-F1
#
_entry.id   AF-A0A2C9LTB6-F1
#
_cell.length_a   1.000
_cell.length_b   1.000
_cell.length_c   1.000
_cell.angle_alpha   90.00
_cell.angle_beta   90.00
_cell.angle_gamma   90.00
#
_symmetry.space_group_name_H-M   'P 1'
#
loop_
_entity.id
_entity.type
_entity.pdbx_description
1 polymer ?
#
loop_
_entity_poly.entity_id
_entity_poly.type
_entity_poly.pdbx_seq_one_letter_code
_entity_poly.pdbx_strand_id
1 'polypeptide(L)'
;MKVQLFRNGSLIADLTNEESYDLETPVSFDYDQPILMLPGDEIVTRCVFNSESSDDWVYYGDGTSDEMCYGYLTMYPRSSLRSTQQNCVATSTLSACELAQGVPYNGCDWKTLIKPGNPSVTQMINELYDNCDYGETCIPECKAVISKIASSNVCFQGNNLQFLRSLADVTEQVFEIVEHLQWCPVTVG
;
A
#
# COMPACT_ATOMS: atom_id res chain seq x y z
N MET A 1 -14.63 0.47 -14.34
CA MET A 1 -13.21 0.15 -14.07
C MET A 1 -12.34 0.62 -15.23
N LYS A 2 -11.12 1.09 -14.98
CA LYS A 2 -10.19 1.51 -16.05
C LYS A 2 -8.81 0.87 -15.88
N VAL A 3 -8.29 0.30 -16.96
CA VAL A 3 -6.89 -0.13 -17.08
C VAL A 3 -6.22 0.76 -18.12
N GLN A 4 -5.10 1.38 -17.77
CA GLN A 4 -4.44 2.39 -18.59
C GLN A 4 -2.96 2.08 -18.72
N LEU A 5 -2.40 2.37 -19.89
CA LEU A 5 -0.97 2.25 -20.18
C LEU A 5 -0.32 3.63 -20.17
N PHE A 6 0.72 3.79 -19.36
CA PHE A 6 1.53 4.99 -19.29
C PHE A 6 2.98 4.70 -19.71
N ARG A 7 3.64 5.70 -20.29
CA ARG A 7 5.06 5.68 -20.62
C ARG A 7 5.67 7.01 -20.23
N ASN A 8 6.66 6.98 -19.33
CA ASN A 8 7.29 8.19 -18.80
C ASN A 8 6.25 9.21 -18.27
N GLY A 9 5.24 8.72 -17.54
CA GLY A 9 4.14 9.53 -16.97
C GLY A 9 3.09 10.03 -17.98
N SER A 10 3.25 9.77 -19.27
CA SER A 10 2.26 10.15 -20.30
C SER A 10 1.32 8.99 -20.60
N LEU A 11 0.01 9.25 -20.68
CA LEU A 11 -1.00 8.26 -21.08
C LEU A 11 -0.78 7.87 -22.54
N ILE A 12 -0.60 6.59 -22.81
CA ILE A 12 -0.42 6.01 -24.14
C ILE A 12 -1.73 5.45 -24.69
N ALA A 13 -2.48 4.71 -23.85
CA ALA A 13 -3.74 4.10 -24.24
C ALA A 13 -4.62 3.79 -23.02
N ASP A 14 -5.93 3.90 -23.22
CA ASP A 14 -6.93 3.24 -22.37
C ASP A 14 -7.08 1.78 -22.85
N LEU A 15 -6.64 0.82 -22.02
CA LEU A 15 -6.71 -0.61 -22.28
C LEU A 15 -8.11 -1.19 -21.96
N THR A 16 -8.84 -0.51 -21.09
CA THR A 16 -10.27 -0.72 -20.89
C THR A 16 -10.92 0.65 -20.65
N ASN A 17 -12.20 0.79 -20.99
CA ASN A 17 -12.95 2.00 -20.66
C ASN A 17 -14.38 1.64 -20.25
N GLU A 18 -14.50 1.05 -19.06
CA GLU A 18 -15.80 0.76 -18.47
C GLU A 18 -16.13 1.83 -17.44
N GLU A 19 -17.17 2.63 -17.70
CA GLU A 19 -17.64 3.62 -16.73
C GLU A 19 -18.30 2.93 -15.52
N SER A 20 -19.12 1.92 -15.78
CA SER A 20 -19.75 1.07 -14.77
C SER A 20 -19.43 -0.38 -15.10
N TYR A 21 -18.53 -0.99 -14.33
CA TYR A 21 -18.24 -2.42 -14.46
C TYR A 21 -19.39 -3.21 -13.83
N ASP A 22 -19.83 -4.27 -14.50
CA ASP A 22 -20.88 -5.17 -14.06
C ASP A 22 -20.34 -6.61 -14.01
N LEU A 23 -20.36 -7.21 -12.81
CA LEU A 23 -19.88 -8.56 -12.56
C LEU A 23 -20.69 -9.63 -13.33
N GLU A 24 -21.95 -9.35 -13.66
CA GLU A 24 -22.79 -10.29 -14.42
C GLU A 24 -22.49 -10.27 -15.92
N THR A 25 -21.87 -9.19 -16.42
CA THR A 25 -21.62 -8.97 -17.85
C THR A 25 -20.18 -8.52 -18.13
N PRO A 26 -19.16 -9.34 -17.79
CA PRO A 26 -17.77 -8.98 -18.00
C PRO A 26 -17.47 -8.77 -19.49
N VAL A 27 -16.89 -7.62 -19.82
CA VAL A 27 -16.54 -7.25 -21.20
C VAL A 27 -15.08 -7.57 -21.48
N SER A 28 -14.81 -8.18 -22.63
CA SER A 28 -13.45 -8.29 -23.17
C SER A 28 -13.25 -7.22 -24.25
N PHE A 29 -12.15 -6.47 -24.14
CA PHE A 29 -11.76 -5.48 -25.14
C PHE A 29 -10.73 -6.10 -26.08
N ASP A 30 -11.19 -6.48 -27.27
CA ASP A 30 -10.33 -6.98 -28.33
C ASP A 30 -9.81 -5.84 -29.22
N TYR A 31 -8.54 -5.93 -29.61
CA TYR A 31 -7.86 -4.92 -30.41
C TYR A 31 -7.44 -5.50 -31.76
N ASP A 32 -7.99 -4.96 -32.86
CA ASP A 32 -7.59 -5.33 -34.23
C ASP A 32 -6.09 -5.15 -34.47
N GLN A 33 -5.51 -4.11 -33.86
CA GLN A 33 -4.08 -3.87 -33.81
C GLN A 33 -3.60 -3.96 -32.36
N PRO A 34 -2.66 -4.86 -32.05
CA PRO A 34 -2.15 -5.02 -30.69
C PRO A 34 -1.49 -3.74 -30.20
N ILE A 35 -1.72 -3.42 -28.93
CA ILE A 35 -1.07 -2.29 -28.26
C ILE A 35 0.34 -2.73 -27.84
N LEU A 36 1.35 -2.03 -28.35
CA LEU A 36 2.75 -2.32 -28.05
C LEU A 36 3.16 -1.81 -26.67
N MET A 37 3.42 -2.74 -25.77
CA MET A 37 3.98 -2.48 -24.45
C MET A 37 5.50 -2.68 -24.45
N LEU A 38 6.23 -1.75 -23.87
CA LEU A 38 7.69 -1.74 -23.80
C LEU A 38 8.17 -1.83 -22.35
N PRO A 39 9.39 -2.36 -22.11
CA PRO A 39 10.01 -2.30 -20.78
C PRO A 39 10.06 -0.85 -20.26
N GLY A 40 9.63 -0.65 -19.01
CA GLY A 40 9.53 0.67 -18.38
C GLY A 40 8.17 1.35 -18.51
N ASP A 41 7.24 0.76 -19.27
CA ASP A 41 5.84 1.20 -19.23
C ASP A 41 5.17 0.83 -17.89
N GLU A 42 4.17 1.61 -17.54
CA GLU A 42 3.35 1.41 -16.34
C GLU A 42 1.93 1.03 -16.75
N ILE A 43 1.40 -0.04 -16.15
CA ILE A 43 0.00 -0.42 -16.28
C ILE A 43 -0.69 -0.01 -14.99
N VAL A 44 -1.67 0.89 -15.10
CA VAL A 44 -2.40 1.41 -13.95
C VAL A 44 -3.84 0.93 -14.02
N THR A 45 -4.25 0.13 -13.04
CA THR A 45 -5.64 -0.29 -12.85
C THR A 45 -6.28 0.59 -11.79
N ARG A 46 -7.42 1.20 -12.12
CA ARG A 46 -8.23 2.00 -11.20
C ARG A 46 -9.65 1.43 -11.11
N CYS A 47 -10.04 1.07 -9.90
CA CYS A 47 -11.39 0.67 -9.53
C CYS A 47 -12.04 1.76 -8.69
N VAL A 48 -13.35 1.94 -8.88
CA VAL A 48 -14.19 2.84 -8.09
C VAL A 48 -15.31 1.98 -7.55
N PHE A 49 -15.45 1.96 -6.23
CA PHE A 49 -16.41 1.12 -5.52
C PHE A 49 -17.53 1.98 -4.94
N ASN A 50 -18.75 1.42 -4.85
CA ASN A 50 -19.86 2.01 -4.12
C ASN A 50 -20.24 1.09 -2.95
N SER A 51 -20.06 1.57 -1.72
CA SER A 51 -20.40 0.84 -0.50
C SER A 51 -21.66 1.37 0.22
N GLU A 52 -22.47 2.21 -0.44
CA GLU A 52 -23.67 2.83 0.16
C GLU A 52 -24.71 1.81 0.66
N SER A 53 -24.73 0.61 0.08
CA SER A 53 -25.64 -0.47 0.47
C SER A 53 -25.06 -1.45 1.48
N SER A 54 -23.82 -1.25 1.93
CA SER A 54 -23.18 -2.11 2.93
C SER A 54 -23.33 -1.52 4.32
N ASP A 55 -23.87 -2.29 5.26
CA ASP A 55 -23.96 -1.91 6.67
C ASP A 55 -22.62 -2.11 7.43
N ASP A 56 -21.67 -2.82 6.81
CA ASP A 56 -20.35 -3.15 7.37
C ASP A 56 -19.19 -2.71 6.45
N TRP A 57 -17.98 -2.69 7.00
CA TRP A 57 -16.75 -2.46 6.24
C TRP A 57 -16.52 -3.57 5.22
N VAL A 58 -16.31 -3.18 3.96
CA VAL A 58 -15.99 -4.09 2.87
C VAL A 58 -14.48 -4.08 2.65
N TYR A 59 -13.85 -5.24 2.75
CA TYR A 59 -12.42 -5.41 2.60
C TYR A 59 -12.07 -6.09 1.28
N TYR A 60 -10.78 -6.08 0.94
CA TYR A 60 -10.28 -6.92 -0.14
C TYR A 60 -10.31 -8.40 0.26
N GLY A 61 -10.74 -9.26 -0.65
CA GLY A 61 -10.77 -10.70 -0.41
C GLY A 61 -11.40 -11.47 -1.56
N ASP A 62 -11.40 -12.80 -1.45
CA ASP A 62 -11.98 -13.70 -2.45
C ASP A 62 -13.47 -14.05 -2.17
N GLY A 63 -14.02 -13.55 -1.05
CA GLY A 63 -15.40 -13.81 -0.62
C GLY A 63 -16.44 -12.98 -1.37
N THR A 64 -17.70 -13.42 -1.33
CA THR A 64 -18.83 -12.67 -1.94
C THR A 64 -19.16 -11.38 -1.21
N SER A 65 -18.70 -11.23 0.03
CA SER A 65 -18.81 -10.01 0.85
C SER A 65 -17.61 -9.08 0.69
N ASP A 66 -16.61 -9.51 -0.07
CA ASP A 66 -15.35 -8.80 -0.24
C ASP A 66 -15.30 -8.16 -1.63
N GLU A 67 -14.37 -7.23 -1.83
CA GLU A 67 -14.16 -6.54 -3.10
C GLU A 67 -12.81 -6.88 -3.73
N MET A 68 -12.75 -6.84 -5.05
CA MET A 68 -11.53 -7.12 -5.82
C MET A 68 -11.29 -6.05 -6.88
N CYS A 69 -10.03 -5.80 -7.21
CA CYS A 69 -9.64 -4.88 -8.29
C CYS A 69 -8.68 -5.55 -9.26
N TYR A 70 -9.21 -6.26 -10.25
CA TYR A 70 -8.41 -7.04 -11.20
C TYR A 70 -8.65 -6.62 -12.65
N GLY A 71 -7.55 -6.38 -13.37
CA GLY A 71 -7.54 -6.27 -14.82
C GLY A 71 -6.80 -7.47 -15.43
N TYR A 72 -7.47 -8.20 -16.30
CA TYR A 72 -6.88 -9.33 -17.01
C TYR A 72 -6.40 -8.89 -18.39
N LEU A 73 -5.12 -9.10 -18.68
CA LEU A 73 -4.51 -8.74 -19.96
C LEU A 73 -4.06 -10.00 -20.69
N THR A 74 -4.47 -10.13 -21.95
CA THR A 74 -3.97 -11.17 -22.86
C THR A 74 -2.85 -10.58 -23.70
N MET A 75 -1.63 -11.11 -23.56
CA MET A 75 -0.43 -10.53 -24.14
C MET A 75 0.41 -11.57 -24.90
N TYR A 76 1.14 -11.12 -25.91
CA TYR A 76 2.07 -11.94 -26.67
C TYR A 76 3.32 -11.12 -27.10
N PRO A 77 4.45 -11.77 -27.40
CA PRO A 77 4.74 -13.20 -27.23
C PRO A 77 4.97 -13.56 -25.75
N ARG A 78 4.69 -14.82 -25.37
CA ARG A 78 4.90 -15.32 -23.99
C ARG A 78 6.33 -15.08 -23.49
N SER A 79 7.32 -15.13 -24.37
CA SER A 79 8.74 -14.89 -24.04
C SER A 79 9.03 -13.49 -23.50
N SER A 80 8.15 -12.52 -23.73
CA SER A 80 8.27 -11.17 -23.16
C SER A 80 7.98 -11.12 -21.67
N LEU A 81 7.25 -12.10 -21.12
CA LEU A 81 6.95 -12.21 -19.70
C LEU A 81 8.08 -12.98 -19.01
N ARG A 82 9.08 -12.24 -18.50
CA ARG A 82 10.33 -12.83 -17.94
C ARG A 82 10.15 -13.62 -16.64
N SER A 83 8.98 -13.66 -16.05
CA SER A 83 8.62 -14.56 -14.95
C SER A 83 7.10 -14.61 -14.79
N THR A 84 6.51 -15.79 -14.91
CA THR A 84 5.09 -16.01 -14.58
C THR A 84 4.88 -16.21 -13.07
N GLN A 85 5.91 -16.01 -12.24
CA GLN A 85 5.91 -16.31 -10.81
C GLN A 85 6.20 -15.08 -9.94
N GLN A 86 6.46 -13.92 -10.53
CA GLN A 86 6.66 -12.67 -9.80
C GLN A 86 5.46 -11.76 -10.03
N ASN A 87 4.53 -11.78 -9.08
CA ASN A 87 3.49 -10.76 -8.97
C ASN A 87 4.17 -9.43 -8.59
N CYS A 88 4.84 -8.74 -9.52
CA CYS A 88 5.40 -7.40 -9.28
C CYS A 88 4.31 -6.32 -9.36
N VAL A 89 3.15 -6.56 -8.76
CA VAL A 89 2.05 -5.59 -8.72
C VAL A 89 2.36 -4.59 -7.61
N ALA A 90 2.14 -3.32 -7.90
CA ALA A 90 2.24 -2.23 -6.94
C ALA A 90 0.83 -1.75 -6.61
N THR A 91 0.43 -1.84 -5.34
CA THR A 91 -0.76 -1.12 -4.81
C THR A 91 -0.38 0.25 -4.25
N SER A 92 0.92 0.50 -4.08
CA SER A 92 1.52 1.76 -3.65
C SER A 92 2.60 2.20 -4.66
N THR A 93 3.46 3.14 -4.30
CA THR A 93 4.61 3.52 -5.13
C THR A 93 5.71 2.46 -5.22
N LEU A 94 5.66 1.40 -4.40
CA LEU A 94 6.54 0.23 -4.54
C LEU A 94 5.76 -0.97 -5.06
N SER A 95 6.35 -1.64 -6.05
CA SER A 95 5.97 -2.97 -6.49
C SER A 95 6.35 -4.02 -5.45
N ALA A 96 5.64 -5.15 -5.45
CA ALA A 96 6.01 -6.31 -4.62
C ALA A 96 7.46 -6.80 -4.87
N CYS A 97 8.04 -6.52 -6.05
CA CYS A 97 9.43 -6.86 -6.35
C CYS A 97 10.42 -5.90 -5.67
N GLU A 98 10.13 -4.61 -5.66
CA GLU A 98 10.90 -3.63 -4.87
C GLU A 98 10.77 -3.90 -3.37
N LEU A 99 9.58 -4.32 -2.91
CA LEU A 99 9.38 -4.77 -1.52
C LEU A 99 10.23 -5.98 -1.19
N ALA A 100 10.26 -7.01 -2.04
CA ALA A 100 11.09 -8.19 -1.84
C ALA A 100 12.59 -7.85 -1.75
N GLN A 101 13.04 -6.88 -2.57
CA GLN A 101 14.41 -6.38 -2.54
C GLN A 101 14.70 -5.54 -1.29
N GLY A 102 13.69 -4.95 -0.66
CA GLY A 102 13.86 -4.06 0.49
C GLY A 102 14.21 -2.64 0.09
N VAL A 103 13.71 -2.18 -1.06
CA VAL A 103 13.91 -0.78 -1.49
C VAL A 103 13.28 0.15 -0.45
N PRO A 104 14.00 1.21 -0.01
CA PRO A 104 13.43 2.19 0.92
C PRO A 104 12.17 2.86 0.35
N TYR A 105 11.16 3.06 1.18
CA TYR A 105 9.89 3.70 0.81
C TYR A 105 9.89 5.18 1.24
N ASN A 106 9.87 6.13 0.29
CA ASN A 106 10.04 7.58 0.54
C ASN A 106 11.10 7.91 1.64
N GLY A 107 12.30 7.32 1.52
CA GLY A 107 13.40 7.52 2.47
C GLY A 107 13.35 6.68 3.75
N CYS A 108 12.26 5.94 3.99
CA CYS A 108 12.17 4.98 5.10
C CYS A 108 12.88 3.65 4.74
N ASP A 109 13.96 3.33 5.45
CA ASP A 109 14.55 1.98 5.47
C ASP A 109 13.72 1.05 6.39
N TRP A 110 12.51 0.75 5.91
CA TRP A 110 11.55 -0.09 6.63
C TRP A 110 12.11 -1.49 6.92
N LYS A 111 12.93 -2.04 6.01
CA LYS A 111 13.49 -3.39 6.15
C LYS A 111 14.47 -3.47 7.31
N THR A 112 15.19 -2.39 7.62
CA THR A 112 16.00 -2.33 8.85
C THR A 112 15.16 -2.01 10.08
N LEU A 113 14.14 -1.16 9.95
CA LEU A 113 13.23 -0.82 11.04
C LEU A 113 12.54 -2.05 11.63
N ILE A 114 11.99 -2.93 10.77
CA ILE A 114 11.24 -4.13 11.19
C ILE A 114 12.12 -5.32 11.61
N LYS A 115 13.45 -5.15 11.70
CA LYS A 115 14.30 -6.24 12.17
C LYS A 115 14.07 -6.49 13.66
N PRO A 116 13.89 -7.75 14.09
CA PRO A 116 13.83 -8.08 15.51
C PRO A 116 15.04 -7.55 16.26
N GLY A 117 14.80 -6.92 17.42
CA GLY A 117 15.87 -6.34 18.25
C GLY A 117 16.48 -5.06 17.72
N ASN A 118 15.78 -4.33 16.82
CA ASN A 118 16.21 -3.00 16.40
C ASN A 118 16.30 -2.06 17.63
N PRO A 119 17.49 -1.55 17.98
CA PRO A 119 17.67 -0.76 19.21
C PRO A 119 16.86 0.54 19.23
N SER A 120 16.71 1.19 18.07
CA SER A 120 15.91 2.42 17.96
C SER A 120 14.43 2.14 18.21
N VAL A 121 13.90 1.02 17.68
CA VAL A 121 12.52 0.59 17.94
C VAL A 121 12.34 0.23 19.42
N THR A 122 13.27 -0.53 20.00
CA THR A 122 13.23 -0.87 21.44
C THR A 122 13.27 0.38 22.32
N GLN A 123 14.04 1.41 21.95
CA GLN A 123 14.02 2.67 22.68
C GLN A 123 12.66 3.38 22.55
N MET A 124 12.11 3.48 21.33
CA MET A 124 10.84 4.15 21.09
C MET A 124 9.68 3.50 21.83
N ILE A 125 9.62 2.16 21.88
CA ILE A 125 8.54 1.46 22.61
C ILE A 125 8.67 1.64 24.13
N ASN A 126 9.89 1.62 24.68
CA ASN A 126 10.09 1.90 26.11
C ASN A 126 9.67 3.33 26.46
N GLU A 127 10.00 4.32 25.61
CA GLU A 127 9.56 5.70 25.81
C GLU A 127 8.03 5.82 25.78
N LEU A 128 7.33 5.03 24.94
CA LEU A 128 5.87 4.96 24.95
C LEU A 128 5.35 4.34 26.25
N TYR A 129 5.85 3.18 26.68
CA TYR A 129 5.40 2.55 27.92
C TYR A 129 5.64 3.41 29.16
N ASP A 130 6.72 4.21 29.19
CA ASP A 130 7.04 5.07 30.31
C ASP A 130 6.15 6.33 30.39
N ASN A 131 5.52 6.75 29.28
CA ASN A 131 4.85 8.07 29.17
C ASN A 131 3.42 8.02 28.62
N CYS A 132 2.96 6.87 28.14
CA CYS A 132 1.64 6.65 27.61
C CYS A 132 0.87 5.63 28.44
N ASP A 133 -0.40 5.94 28.69
CA ASP A 133 -1.36 4.96 29.19
C ASP A 133 -2.09 4.35 27.98
N TYR A 134 -1.89 3.06 27.73
CA TYR A 134 -2.32 2.41 26.50
C TYR A 134 -3.85 2.40 26.39
N GLY A 135 -4.40 3.20 25.49
CA GLY A 135 -5.82 3.13 25.11
C GLY A 135 -6.81 3.82 26.05
N GLU A 136 -6.38 4.36 27.20
CA GLU A 136 -7.30 5.06 28.13
C GLU A 136 -7.41 6.56 27.84
N THR A 137 -6.29 7.30 27.80
CA THR A 137 -6.30 8.75 27.53
C THR A 137 -4.98 9.25 26.94
N CYS A 138 -5.08 9.97 25.83
CA CYS A 138 -3.95 10.62 25.15
C CYS A 138 -3.48 11.86 25.94
N ILE A 139 -2.74 11.63 27.03
CA ILE A 139 -2.22 12.65 27.94
C ILE A 139 -1.08 13.48 27.32
N PRO A 140 -0.81 14.70 27.81
CA PRO A 140 0.20 15.59 27.25
C PRO A 140 1.61 14.98 27.16
N GLU A 141 2.00 14.17 28.13
CA GLU A 141 3.28 13.46 28.19
C GLU A 141 3.39 12.48 27.02
N CYS A 142 2.35 11.68 26.79
CA CYS A 142 2.26 10.76 25.67
C CYS A 142 2.33 11.49 24.31
N LYS A 143 1.60 12.61 24.17
CA LYS A 143 1.66 13.45 22.96
C LYS A 143 3.07 13.94 22.65
N ALA A 144 3.84 14.32 23.68
CA ALA A 144 5.22 14.77 23.51
C ALA A 144 6.12 13.64 22.97
N VAL A 145 5.98 12.43 23.50
CA VAL A 145 6.73 11.25 23.02
C VAL A 145 6.31 10.89 21.59
N ILE A 146 5.02 10.85 21.29
CA ILE A 146 4.52 10.57 19.93
C ILE A 146 5.04 11.59 18.92
N SER A 147 5.00 12.88 19.27
CA SER A 147 5.54 13.96 18.41
C SER A 147 7.04 13.80 18.18
N LYS A 148 7.80 13.41 19.22
CA LYS A 148 9.23 13.11 19.11
C LYS A 148 9.48 11.90 18.19
N ILE A 149 8.76 10.81 18.35
CA ILE A 149 8.89 9.61 17.49
C ILE A 149 8.59 9.97 16.04
N ALA A 150 7.45 10.62 15.80
CA ALA A 150 7.04 11.01 14.47
C ALA A 150 8.02 11.98 13.82
N SER A 151 8.60 12.94 14.54
CA SER A 151 9.57 13.90 13.97
C SER A 151 10.99 13.33 13.80
N SER A 152 11.42 12.39 14.65
CA SER A 152 12.77 11.84 14.63
C SER A 152 13.00 10.74 13.60
N ASN A 153 11.94 10.06 13.14
CA ASN A 153 12.05 8.96 12.21
C ASN A 153 11.06 9.10 11.04
N VAL A 154 11.62 9.24 9.83
CA VAL A 154 10.87 9.39 8.58
C VAL A 154 9.89 8.24 8.30
N CYS A 155 10.15 7.05 8.85
CA CYS A 155 9.26 5.89 8.69
C CYS A 155 7.92 6.07 9.38
N PHE A 156 7.84 6.90 10.42
CA PHE A 156 6.63 7.13 11.20
C PHE A 156 5.88 8.40 10.79
N GLN A 157 6.07 8.85 9.54
CA GLN A 157 5.50 10.09 9.00
C GLN A 157 4.61 9.83 7.79
N GLY A 158 3.47 10.51 7.71
CA GLY A 158 2.63 10.60 6.50
C GLY A 158 2.41 9.26 5.78
N ASN A 159 2.76 9.21 4.50
CA ASN A 159 2.63 8.02 3.67
C ASN A 159 3.47 6.84 4.16
N ASN A 160 4.60 7.08 4.85
CA ASN A 160 5.45 6.00 5.37
C ASN A 160 4.78 5.27 6.53
N LEU A 161 4.06 6.00 7.40
CA LEU A 161 3.27 5.40 8.47
C LEU A 161 2.14 4.52 7.92
N GLN A 162 1.44 4.99 6.89
CA GLN A 162 0.41 4.21 6.21
C GLN A 162 0.99 2.96 5.55
N PHE A 163 2.15 3.09 4.91
CA PHE A 163 2.86 1.98 4.32
C PHE A 163 3.25 0.93 5.38
N LEU A 164 3.84 1.32 6.51
CA LEU A 164 4.20 0.38 7.58
C LEU A 164 2.97 -0.39 8.09
N ARG A 165 1.82 0.26 8.23
CA ARG A 165 0.57 -0.40 8.61
C ARG A 165 0.10 -1.45 7.60
N SER A 166 0.36 -1.24 6.31
CA SER A 166 -0.02 -2.20 5.26
C SER A 166 0.89 -3.42 5.17
N LEU A 167 2.04 -3.42 5.86
CA LEU A 167 2.95 -4.55 5.84
C LEU A 167 2.44 -5.68 6.76
N ALA A 168 2.32 -6.88 6.20
CA ALA A 168 1.90 -8.06 6.97
C ALA A 168 2.95 -8.52 8.00
N ASP A 169 4.24 -8.30 7.70
CA ASP A 169 5.37 -8.86 8.47
C ASP A 169 6.12 -7.81 9.32
N VAL A 170 5.39 -6.94 10.02
CA VAL A 170 6.00 -6.04 11.02
C VAL A 170 6.20 -6.75 12.36
N THR A 171 7.27 -6.40 13.08
CA THR A 171 7.46 -6.86 14.47
C THR A 171 6.41 -6.25 15.40
N GLU A 172 6.04 -6.97 16.45
CA GLU A 172 5.10 -6.53 17.51
C GLU A 172 5.41 -5.11 18.01
N GLN A 173 6.67 -4.80 18.31
CA GLN A 173 7.07 -3.46 18.77
C GLN A 173 6.80 -2.35 17.73
N VAL A 174 7.05 -2.62 16.45
CA VAL A 174 6.76 -1.66 15.38
C VAL A 174 5.25 -1.50 15.21
N PHE A 175 4.50 -2.60 15.27
CA PHE A 175 3.04 -2.58 15.22
C PHE A 175 2.47 -1.72 16.35
N GLU A 176 2.92 -1.92 17.59
CA GLU A 176 2.48 -1.14 18.74
C GLU A 176 2.82 0.35 18.60
N ILE A 177 4.02 0.70 18.11
CA ILE A 177 4.36 2.10 17.84
C ILE A 177 3.36 2.70 16.84
N VAL A 178 3.06 2.00 15.75
CA VAL A 178 2.10 2.46 14.73
C VAL A 178 0.71 2.67 15.34
N GLU A 179 0.23 1.76 16.17
CA GLU A 179 -1.08 1.88 16.86
C GLU A 179 -1.11 3.11 17.79
N HIS A 180 -0.06 3.35 18.58
CA HIS A 180 0.02 4.54 19.44
C HIS A 180 -0.03 5.84 18.64
N LEU A 181 0.72 5.91 17.53
CA LEU A 181 0.76 7.08 16.67
C LEU A 181 -0.59 7.40 16.03
N GLN A 182 -1.42 6.37 15.79
CA GLN A 182 -2.76 6.53 15.22
C GLN A 182 -3.81 6.89 16.26
N TRP A 183 -3.74 6.27 17.44
CA TRP A 183 -4.69 6.51 18.51
C TRP A 183 -4.56 7.91 19.11
N CYS A 184 -3.34 8.46 19.19
CA CYS A 184 -3.07 9.78 19.78
C CYS A 184 -2.40 10.71 18.73
N PRO A 185 -3.17 11.16 17.71
CA PRO A 185 -2.61 11.93 16.61
C PRO A 185 -2.14 13.31 17.07
N VAL A 186 -0.96 13.70 16.61
CA VAL A 186 -0.36 15.01 16.84
C VAL A 186 -0.07 15.70 15.51
N THR A 187 -0.21 17.01 15.45
CA THR A 187 0.22 17.79 14.29
C THR A 187 1.74 17.90 14.32
N VAL A 188 2.41 17.19 13.41
CA VAL A 188 3.84 17.36 13.17
C VAL A 188 4.00 18.51 12.17
N GLY A 189 4.66 19.58 12.59
CA GLY A 189 4.93 20.78 11.77
C GLY A 189 6.12 20.61 10.84
#